data_AF-A0A0S4TJ54-F1
#
_entry.id   AF-A0A0S4TJ54-F1
#
_cell.length_a   1.000
_cell.length_b   1.000
_cell.length_c   1.000
_cell.angle_alpha   90.00
_cell.angle_beta   90.00
_cell.angle_gamma   90.00
#
_symmetry.space_group_name_H-M   'P 1'
#
loop_
_entity.id
_entity.type
_entity.pdbx_description
1 polymer ?
#
loop_
_entity_poly.entity_id
_entity_poly.type
_entity_poly.pdbx_seq_one_letter_code
_entity_poly.pdbx_strand_id
1 'polypeptide(L)'
;LKINSKPFLEYEFEQERFAVIDFFRSQFINSKITGDFIGAGFDTLEALCTITPKDIDEIEKFSNKTWLPGHKIRLQQIFSDISTRVQQWRDEREQMLQKPCQHLGSNKLSMINSNNNVTELPVFPHETIN
;
A
#
# COMPACT_ATOMS: atom_id res chain seq x y z
N LEU A 1 -3.72 -34.75 26.06
CA LEU A 1 -3.57 -34.17 24.70
C LEU A 1 -3.36 -32.66 24.84
N LYS A 2 -2.11 -32.19 24.74
CA LYS A 2 -1.80 -30.75 24.67
C LYS A 2 -2.06 -30.33 23.23
N ILE A 3 -3.23 -29.77 22.97
CA ILE A 3 -3.51 -29.09 21.71
C ILE A 3 -2.56 -27.88 21.63
N ASN A 4 -1.59 -27.96 20.72
CA ASN A 4 -0.71 -26.85 20.39
C ASN A 4 -1.55 -25.79 19.66
N SER A 5 -2.17 -24.89 20.42
CA SER A 5 -2.95 -23.77 19.89
C SER A 5 -2.07 -22.60 19.41
N LYS A 6 -0.74 -22.70 19.51
CA LYS A 6 0.22 -21.64 19.19
C LYS A 6 0.41 -21.27 17.70
N PRO A 7 0.33 -22.18 16.71
CA PRO A 7 0.78 -21.83 15.35
C PRO A 7 -0.19 -20.93 14.58
N PHE A 8 -1.49 -20.92 14.94
CA PHE A 8 -2.50 -20.17 14.20
C PHE A 8 -2.55 -18.69 14.60
N LEU A 9 -2.53 -18.40 15.90
CA LEU A 9 -2.58 -17.01 16.40
C LEU A 9 -1.31 -16.22 16.04
N GLU A 10 -0.14 -16.88 16.05
CA GLU A 10 1.12 -16.26 15.62
C GLU A 10 1.10 -15.90 14.13
N TYR A 11 0.47 -16.73 13.30
CA TYR A 11 0.28 -16.47 11.88
C TYR A 11 -0.69 -15.31 11.60
N GLU A 12 -1.81 -15.22 12.32
CA GLU A 12 -2.72 -14.07 12.21
C GLU A 12 -2.05 -12.77 12.65
N PHE A 13 -1.29 -12.82 13.74
CA PHE A 13 -0.57 -11.65 14.24
C PHE A 13 0.50 -11.14 13.26
N GLU A 14 1.29 -12.04 12.66
CA GLU A 14 2.26 -11.65 11.63
C GLU A 14 1.58 -11.05 10.38
N GLN A 15 0.39 -11.54 10.01
CA GLN A 15 -0.37 -10.94 8.91
C GLN A 15 -0.81 -9.50 9.22
N GLU A 16 -1.28 -9.21 10.43
CA GLU A 16 -1.61 -7.86 10.86
C GLU A 16 -0.37 -6.95 10.84
N ARG A 17 0.78 -7.47 11.29
CA ARG A 17 2.04 -6.75 11.22
C ARG A 17 2.46 -6.42 9.78
N PHE A 18 2.32 -7.36 8.86
CA PHE A 18 2.54 -7.09 7.43
C PHE A 18 1.56 -6.06 6.87
N ALA A 19 0.30 -6.07 7.32
CA ALA A 19 -0.69 -5.07 6.93
C ALA A 19 -0.30 -3.66 7.41
N VAL A 20 0.22 -3.52 8.63
CA VAL A 20 0.78 -2.26 9.13
C VAL A 20 1.96 -1.78 8.28
N ILE A 21 2.88 -2.68 7.93
CA ILE A 21 4.02 -2.34 7.07
C ILE A 21 3.55 -1.85 5.69
N ASP A 22 2.61 -2.58 5.08
CA ASP A 22 2.05 -2.23 3.77
C ASP A 22 1.27 -0.91 3.81
N PHE A 23 0.51 -0.66 4.89
CA PHE A 23 -0.19 0.59 5.12
C PHE A 23 0.79 1.76 5.16
N PHE A 24 1.81 1.72 6.02
CA PHE A 24 2.81 2.78 6.09
C PHE A 24 3.54 3.00 4.78
N ARG A 25 3.86 1.92 4.06
CA ARG A 25 4.47 1.99 2.73
C ARG A 25 3.58 2.72 1.72
N SER A 26 2.27 2.47 1.73
CA SER A 26 1.29 3.18 0.88
C SER A 26 1.24 4.69 1.18
N GLN A 27 1.54 5.08 2.42
CA GLN A 27 1.59 6.47 2.87
C GLN A 27 2.99 7.11 2.72
N PHE A 28 3.91 6.46 2.01
CA PHE A 28 5.30 6.90 1.81
C PHE A 28 6.08 7.09 3.11
N ILE A 29 5.77 6.30 4.14
CA ILE A 29 6.54 6.24 5.38
C ILE A 29 7.62 5.16 5.24
N ASN A 30 8.85 5.49 5.63
CA ASN A 30 9.97 4.58 5.51
C ASN A 30 9.93 3.47 6.58
N SER A 31 10.59 2.34 6.26
CA SER A 31 10.61 1.14 7.11
C SER A 31 11.19 1.37 8.51
N LYS A 32 12.09 2.34 8.68
CA LYS A 32 12.68 2.66 9.98
C LYS A 32 11.63 3.27 10.91
N ILE A 33 10.85 4.24 10.43
CA ILE A 33 9.74 4.83 11.19
C ILE A 33 8.65 3.77 11.43
N THR A 34 8.30 2.97 10.42
CA THR A 34 7.37 1.85 10.61
C THR A 34 7.80 0.91 11.72
N GLY A 35 9.09 0.56 11.77
CA GLY A 35 9.65 -0.26 12.84
C GLY A 35 9.57 0.38 14.22
N ASP A 36 9.68 1.70 14.31
CA ASP A 36 9.51 2.46 15.55
C ASP A 36 8.07 2.33 16.09
N PHE A 37 7.03 2.39 15.23
CA PHE A 37 5.63 2.16 15.63
C PHE A 37 5.37 0.72 16.10
N ILE A 38 5.86 -0.26 15.34
CA ILE A 38 5.75 -1.69 15.69
C ILE A 38 6.47 -1.97 17.02
N GLY A 39 7.67 -1.41 17.20
CA GLY A 39 8.43 -1.54 18.45
C GLY A 39 7.75 -0.89 19.65
N ALA A 40 6.90 0.12 19.42
CA ALA A 40 6.06 0.75 20.43
C ALA A 40 4.74 -0.02 20.69
N GLY A 41 4.49 -1.15 20.03
CA GLY A 41 3.30 -1.98 20.21
C GLY A 41 2.12 -1.61 19.31
N PHE A 42 2.33 -0.78 18.28
CA PHE A 42 1.32 -0.44 17.28
C PHE A 42 1.51 -1.30 16.03
N ASP A 43 1.37 -2.61 16.21
CA ASP A 43 1.64 -3.66 15.22
C ASP A 43 0.40 -4.25 14.57
N THR A 44 -0.78 -3.70 14.85
CA THR A 44 -2.03 -3.98 14.14
C THR A 44 -2.64 -2.68 13.60
N LEU A 45 -3.45 -2.79 12.54
CA LEU A 45 -4.14 -1.62 11.99
C LEU A 45 -5.14 -1.00 12.97
N GLU A 46 -5.75 -1.83 13.83
CA GLU A 46 -6.63 -1.37 14.91
C GLU A 46 -5.87 -0.52 15.93
N ALA A 47 -4.68 -0.98 16.35
CA ALA A 47 -3.85 -0.22 17.28
C ALA A 47 -3.45 1.14 16.69
N LEU A 48 -3.12 1.22 15.39
CA LEU A 48 -2.84 2.50 14.73
C LEU A 48 -4.03 3.47 14.81
N CYS A 49 -5.26 2.98 14.70
CA CYS A 49 -6.46 3.82 14.77
C CYS A 49 -6.70 4.45 16.16
N THR A 50 -6.00 3.98 17.19
CA THR A 50 -6.06 4.58 18.54
C THR A 50 -5.11 5.76 18.72
N ILE A 51 -4.16 5.93 17.80
CA ILE A 51 -3.13 6.97 17.86
C ILE A 51 -3.71 8.30 17.38
N THR A 52 -3.46 9.34 18.16
CA THR A 52 -3.78 10.72 17.81
C THR A 52 -2.52 11.46 17.36
N PRO A 53 -2.65 12.59 16.64
CA PRO A 53 -1.48 13.40 16.25
C PRO A 53 -0.60 13.87 17.41
N LYS A 54 -1.13 13.91 18.65
CA LYS A 54 -0.41 14.32 19.85
C LYS A 54 0.55 13.25 20.34
N ASP A 55 0.24 11.99 20.07
CA ASP A 55 1.01 10.83 20.54
C ASP A 55 2.29 10.62 19.71
N ILE A 56 2.40 11.26 18.54
CA ILE A 56 3.55 11.16 17.62
C ILE A 56 4.87 11.55 18.32
N ASP A 57 4.86 12.59 19.15
CA ASP A 57 6.05 13.00 19.90
C ASP A 57 6.39 12.02 21.04
N GLU A 58 5.40 11.29 21.57
CA GLU A 58 5.63 10.27 22.61
C GLU A 58 6.24 9.01 22.01
N ILE A 59 5.74 8.58 20.84
CA ILE A 59 6.26 7.41 20.11
C ILE A 59 7.70 7.64 19.66
N GLU A 60 8.03 8.83 19.16
CA GLU A 60 9.40 9.20 18.80
C GLU A 60 10.34 9.10 20.01
N LYS A 61 9.92 9.67 21.17
CA LYS A 61 10.69 9.63 22.42
C LYS A 61 10.89 8.19 22.90
N PHE A 62 9.84 7.37 22.88
CA PHE A 62 9.91 5.96 23.25
C PHE A 62 10.94 5.21 22.40
N SER A 63 10.98 5.52 21.10
CA SER A 63 11.91 4.90 20.13
C SER A 63 13.35 5.39 20.27
N ASN A 64 13.60 6.40 21.12
CA ASN A 64 14.89 7.07 21.31
C ASN A 64 15.50 7.52 19.97
N LYS A 65 14.67 8.06 19.08
CA LYS A 65 15.06 8.58 17.77
C LYS A 65 14.75 10.07 17.69
N THR A 66 15.30 10.70 16.66
CA THR A 66 14.87 12.03 16.22
C THR A 66 14.48 11.91 14.76
N TRP A 67 13.18 12.04 14.50
CA TRP A 67 12.63 12.09 13.17
C TRP A 67 12.74 13.50 12.62
N LEU A 68 13.02 13.59 11.32
CA LEU A 68 13.09 14.88 10.64
C LEU A 68 11.73 15.61 10.71
N PRO A 69 11.71 16.95 10.79
CA PRO A 69 10.47 17.72 10.89
C PRO A 69 9.43 17.37 9.81
N GLY A 70 9.87 17.16 8.57
CA GLY A 70 8.98 16.76 7.48
C GLY A 70 8.33 15.38 7.67
N HIS A 71 9.04 14.42 8.28
CA HIS A 71 8.44 13.13 8.64
C HIS A 71 7.41 13.30 9.74
N LYS A 72 7.69 14.11 10.76
CA LYS A 72 6.72 14.40 11.83
C LYS A 72 5.45 15.04 11.31
N ILE A 73 5.57 16.06 10.45
CA ILE A 73 4.42 16.72 9.84
C ILE A 73 3.58 15.72 9.04
N ARG A 74 4.22 14.87 8.22
CA ARG A 74 3.51 13.84 7.45
C ARG A 74 2.79 12.84 8.36
N LEU A 75 3.44 12.39 9.44
CA LEU A 75 2.80 11.51 10.42
C LEU A 75 1.60 12.19 11.07
N GLN A 76 1.74 13.44 11.53
CA GLN A 76 0.63 14.21 12.10
C GLN A 76 -0.56 14.34 11.13
N GLN A 77 -0.30 14.55 9.83
CA GLN A 77 -1.33 14.61 8.80
C GLN A 77 -2.01 13.27 8.53
N ILE A 78 -1.25 12.17 8.55
CA ILE A 78 -1.82 10.82 8.42
C ILE A 78 -2.72 10.54 9.62
N PHE A 79 -2.20 10.78 10.82
CA PHE A 79 -2.88 10.46 12.08
C PHE A 79 -4.01 11.43 12.46
N SER A 80 -4.17 12.56 11.76
CA SER A 80 -5.32 13.44 11.96
C SER A 80 -6.63 12.81 11.46
N ASP A 81 -6.54 11.80 10.60
CA ASP A 81 -7.68 11.08 10.03
C ASP A 81 -7.31 9.62 9.75
N ILE A 82 -6.69 8.97 10.74
CA ILE A 82 -6.12 7.62 10.59
C ILE A 82 -7.19 6.59 10.24
N SER A 83 -8.36 6.62 10.89
CA SER A 83 -9.42 5.65 10.69
C SER A 83 -9.93 5.64 9.24
N THR A 84 -10.14 6.83 8.66
CA THR A 84 -10.55 6.97 7.26
C THR A 84 -9.48 6.44 6.32
N ARG A 85 -8.20 6.75 6.57
CA ARG A 85 -7.09 6.26 5.73
C ARG A 85 -6.91 4.75 5.80
N VAL A 86 -7.04 4.16 6.99
CA VAL A 86 -6.97 2.71 7.16
C VAL A 86 -8.14 2.04 6.43
N GLN A 87 -9.35 2.61 6.51
CA GLN A 87 -10.51 2.07 5.79
C GLN A 87 -10.30 2.15 4.28
N GLN A 88 -9.89 3.31 3.75
CA GLN A 88 -9.60 3.48 2.32
C GLN A 88 -8.56 2.47 1.84
N TRP A 89 -7.48 2.29 2.61
CA TRP A 89 -6.46 1.30 2.28
C TRP A 89 -7.01 -0.13 2.24
N ARG A 90 -7.90 -0.50 3.17
CA ARG A 90 -8.55 -1.83 3.18
C ARG A 90 -9.44 -2.00 1.93
N ASP A 91 -10.23 -0.99 1.60
CA ASP A 91 -11.12 -1.01 0.44
C ASP A 91 -10.34 -1.13 -0.88
N GLU A 92 -9.23 -0.40 -1.01
CA GLU A 92 -8.33 -0.48 -2.17
C GLU A 92 -7.69 -1.86 -2.31
N ARG A 93 -7.24 -2.45 -1.20
CA ARG A 93 -6.66 -3.79 -1.16
C ARG A 93 -7.67 -4.86 -1.58
N GLU A 94 -8.90 -4.77 -1.08
CA GLU A 94 -9.96 -5.69 -1.46
C GLU A 94 -10.29 -5.58 -2.96
N GLN A 95 -10.38 -4.36 -3.49
CA GLN A 95 -10.60 -4.15 -4.92
C GLN A 95 -9.47 -4.71 -5.79
N MET A 96 -8.22 -4.65 -5.34
CA MET A 96 -7.08 -5.25 -6.06
C MET A 96 -7.16 -6.78 -6.09
N LEU A 97 -7.63 -7.41 -5.01
CA LEU A 97 -7.81 -8.86 -4.94
C LEU A 97 -8.99 -9.35 -5.79
N GLN A 98 -10.01 -8.51 -5.99
CA GLN A 98 -11.21 -8.85 -6.77
C GLN A 98 -11.08 -8.66 -8.28
N LYS A 99 -10.00 -8.04 -8.79
CA LYS A 99 -9.80 -7.88 -10.25
C LYS A 99 -9.45 -9.24 -10.89
N PRO A 100 -10.31 -9.83 -11.75
CA PRO A 100 -9.91 -10.99 -12.53
C PRO A 100 -8.76 -10.61 -13.46
N CYS A 101 -7.67 -11.38 -13.41
CA CYS A 101 -6.51 -11.19 -14.27
C CYS A 101 -6.92 -11.32 -15.75
N GLN A 102 -7.10 -10.21 -16.47
CA GLN A 102 -7.34 -10.20 -17.92
C GLN A 102 -6.03 -10.30 -18.70
N HIS A 103 -5.18 -11.28 -18.40
CA HIS A 103 -3.93 -11.49 -19.15
C HIS A 103 -3.48 -12.97 -19.13
N LEU A 104 -4.26 -13.86 -19.75
CA LEU A 104 -3.74 -15.07 -20.42
C LEU A 104 -4.88 -15.79 -21.16
N GLY A 105 -5.13 -15.39 -22.40
CA GLY A 105 -6.15 -16.02 -23.23
C GLY A 105 -6.00 -15.67 -24.71
N SER A 106 -5.45 -16.61 -25.47
CA SER A 106 -5.57 -16.73 -26.93
C SER A 106 -4.60 -15.95 -27.81
N ASN A 107 -3.35 -16.44 -27.89
CA ASN A 107 -2.71 -16.54 -29.20
C ASN A 107 -3.44 -17.62 -30.00
N LYS A 108 -4.48 -17.24 -30.75
CA LYS A 108 -4.94 -18.01 -31.90
C LYS A 108 -4.93 -17.07 -33.10
N LEU A 109 -3.87 -17.18 -33.90
CA LEU A 109 -3.89 -16.69 -35.27
C LEU A 109 -5.11 -17.28 -35.98
N SER A 110 -5.95 -16.40 -36.52
CA SER A 110 -6.71 -16.70 -37.72
C SER A 110 -6.75 -15.45 -38.58
N MET A 111 -5.91 -15.42 -39.60
CA MET A 111 -6.06 -14.58 -40.77
C MET A 111 -7.33 -15.00 -41.50
N ILE A 112 -8.34 -14.11 -41.60
CA ILE A 112 -9.24 -14.07 -42.76
C ILE A 112 -9.54 -12.60 -43.08
N ASN A 113 -9.05 -12.20 -44.25
CA ASN A 113 -9.27 -10.96 -44.98
C ASN A 113 -10.68 -10.94 -45.59
N SER A 114 -11.40 -9.82 -45.50
CA SER A 114 -12.20 -9.19 -46.58
C SER A 114 -13.06 -8.08 -45.99
N ASN A 115 -12.72 -6.82 -46.25
CA ASN A 115 -13.62 -5.83 -46.86
C ASN A 115 -13.00 -4.43 -46.80
N ASN A 116 -12.80 -3.89 -48.00
CA ASN A 116 -12.23 -2.59 -48.32
C ASN A 116 -12.90 -1.45 -47.55
N ASN A 117 -12.10 -0.68 -46.81
CA ASN A 117 -12.21 0.77 -46.81
C ASN A 117 -10.89 1.39 -46.35
N VAL A 118 -10.31 2.17 -47.25
CA VAL A 118 -9.14 3.01 -47.03
C VAL A 118 -9.59 4.23 -46.24
N THR A 119 -8.96 4.47 -45.10
CA THR A 119 -8.93 5.78 -44.47
C THR A 119 -7.50 6.08 -44.07
N GLU A 120 -6.83 6.87 -44.92
CA GLU A 120 -5.52 7.44 -44.66
C GLU A 120 -5.57 8.29 -43.38
N LEU A 121 -4.62 8.08 -42.47
CA LEU A 121 -4.32 9.00 -41.38
C LEU A 121 -3.17 9.91 -41.80
N PRO A 122 -3.23 11.22 -41.48
CA PRO A 122 -2.25 12.20 -41.94
C PRO A 122 -0.87 11.95 -41.34
N VAL A 123 0.15 11.96 -42.21
CA VAL A 123 1.57 11.91 -41.87
C VAL A 123 1.97 13.24 -41.25
N PHE A 124 2.40 13.23 -39.99
CA PHE A 124 3.10 14.36 -39.38
C PHE A 124 4.56 14.34 -39.82
N PRO A 125 5.13 15.45 -40.34
CA PRO A 125 6.52 15.48 -40.76
C PRO A 125 7.46 15.41 -39.56
N HIS A 126 8.42 14.47 -39.64
CA HIS A 126 9.51 14.33 -38.69
C HIS A 126 10.51 15.47 -38.93
N GLU A 127 10.76 16.29 -37.90
CA GLU A 127 11.84 17.27 -37.92
C GLU A 127 13.18 16.53 -38.03
N THR A 128 13.98 16.93 -39.02
CA THR A 128 15.35 16.43 -39.22
C THR A 128 16.30 17.36 -38.48
N ILE A 129 17.06 16.80 -37.54
CA ILE A 129 18.19 17.45 -36.89
C ILE A 129 19.32 17.60 -37.92
N ASN A 130 19.75 18.85 -38.13
CA ASN A 130 21.15 19.24 -38.39
C ASN A 130 21.33 20.71 -38.04
#